data_AF-A0AAW0SGU9-F1
#
_entry.id   AF-A0AAW0SGU9-F1
#
_cell.length_a   1.000
_cell.length_b   1.000
_cell.length_c   1.000
_cell.angle_alpha   90.00
_cell.angle_beta   90.00
_cell.angle_gamma   90.00
#
_symmetry.space_group_name_H-M   'P 1'
#
loop_
_entity.id
_entity.type
_entity.pdbx_description
1 polymer ?
#
loop_
_entity_poly.entity_id
_entity_poly.type
_entity_poly.pdbx_seq_one_letter_code
_entity_poly.pdbx_strand_id
1 'polypeptide(L)'
;MFGGKVVLLPHVSNNAMLRTIQEHQVTLAIFTPHHLKMIVESPACQEHDLSSLKLVTSAGASLSEYGVKNFKNKLAIGSNRRAAQPGLPDV
;
A
#
# COMPACT_ATOMS: atom_id res chain seq x y z
N MET A 1 -23.28 3.77 10.43
CA MET A 1 -22.39 3.06 9.50
C MET A 1 -21.66 4.11 8.66
N PHE A 2 -20.33 4.04 8.55
CA PHE A 2 -19.57 4.99 7.71
C PHE A 2 -19.80 4.64 6.22
N GLY A 3 -20.29 5.59 5.42
CA GLY A 3 -20.47 5.43 3.98
C GLY A 3 -19.11 5.52 3.27
N GLY A 4 -18.54 4.37 2.92
CA GLY A 4 -17.24 4.26 2.26
C GLY A 4 -17.31 3.47 0.96
N LYS A 5 -16.41 3.78 0.02
CA LYS A 5 -16.20 2.96 -1.18
C LYS A 5 -15.42 1.71 -0.80
N VAL A 6 -16.02 0.55 -1.04
CA VAL A 6 -15.35 -0.75 -0.90
C VAL A 6 -14.84 -1.18 -2.27
N VAL A 7 -13.57 -1.58 -2.33
CA VAL A 7 -12.96 -2.16 -3.53
C VAL A 7 -12.54 -3.59 -3.21
N LEU A 8 -12.98 -4.54 -4.03
CA LEU A 8 -12.65 -5.96 -3.90
C LEU A 8 -11.81 -6.38 -5.10
N LEU A 9 -10.71 -7.09 -4.83
CA LEU A 9 -9.87 -7.69 -5.86
C LEU A 9 -10.15 -9.20 -5.90
N PRO A 10 -10.82 -9.72 -6.95
CA PRO A 10 -11.09 -11.15 -7.07
C PRO A 10 -9.81 -11.97 -7.28
N HIS A 11 -8.79 -11.36 -7.89
CA HIS A 11 -7.47 -11.96 -8.07
C HIS A 11 -6.41 -11.01 -7.54
N VAL A 12 -5.57 -11.54 -6.64
CA VAL A 12 -4.55 -10.76 -5.95
C VAL A 12 -3.21 -10.94 -6.64
N SER A 13 -2.58 -9.84 -7.01
CA SER A 13 -1.17 -9.76 -7.42
C SER A 13 -0.56 -8.47 -6.86
N ASN A 14 0.77 -8.40 -6.79
CA ASN A 14 1.44 -7.20 -6.30
C ASN A 14 1.04 -5.94 -7.07
N ASN A 15 1.12 -5.98 -8.40
CA ASN A 15 0.77 -4.83 -9.23
C ASN A 15 -0.71 -4.49 -9.13
N ALA A 16 -1.60 -5.48 -9.08
CA ALA A 16 -3.03 -5.22 -8.95
C ALA A 16 -3.35 -4.52 -7.62
N MET A 17 -2.75 -4.98 -6.50
CA MET A 17 -2.93 -4.34 -5.19
C MET A 17 -2.41 -2.91 -5.17
N LEU A 18 -1.16 -2.69 -5.60
CA LEU A 18 -0.52 -1.37 -5.58
C LEU A 18 -1.25 -0.36 -6.47
N ARG A 19 -1.63 -0.78 -7.68
CA ARG A 19 -2.42 0.02 -8.62
C ARG A 19 -3.78 0.39 -8.05
N THR A 20 -4.47 -0.57 -7.44
CA THR A 20 -5.78 -0.33 -6.80
C THR A 20 -5.67 0.72 -5.69
N ILE A 21 -4.64 0.60 -4.85
CA ILE A 21 -4.41 1.56 -3.76
C ILE A 21 -4.27 2.97 -4.32
N GLN A 22 -3.45 3.15 -5.35
CA GLN A 22 -3.23 4.44 -5.99
C GLN A 22 -4.49 4.97 -6.70
N GLU A 23 -5.12 4.18 -7.57
CA GLU A 23 -6.26 4.61 -8.40
C GLU A 23 -7.52 4.91 -7.58
N HIS A 24 -7.71 4.22 -6.45
CA HIS A 24 -8.89 4.41 -5.60
C HIS A 24 -8.59 5.14 -4.30
N GLN A 25 -7.35 5.62 -4.12
CA GLN A 25 -6.92 6.35 -2.93
C GLN A 25 -7.35 5.63 -1.65
N VAL A 26 -7.02 4.33 -1.59
CA VAL A 26 -7.44 3.45 -0.49
C VAL A 26 -6.88 3.98 0.83
N THR A 27 -7.73 4.14 1.83
CA THR A 27 -7.35 4.65 3.17
C THR A 27 -7.25 3.55 4.23
N LEU A 28 -8.03 2.48 4.06
CA LEU A 28 -8.01 1.28 4.86
C LEU A 28 -7.78 0.08 3.95
N ALA A 29 -6.70 -0.67 4.18
CA ALA A 29 -6.45 -1.93 3.50
C ALA A 29 -6.49 -3.09 4.50
N ILE A 30 -7.23 -4.14 4.15
CA ILE A 30 -7.30 -5.39 4.91
C ILE A 30 -6.53 -6.45 4.14
N PHE A 31 -5.45 -6.93 4.72
CA PHE A 31 -4.53 -7.86 4.09
C PHE A 31 -4.27 -9.09 4.96
N THR A 32 -3.76 -10.14 4.34
CA THR A 32 -3.19 -11.28 5.06
C THR A 32 -1.69 -11.04 5.27
N PRO A 33 -1.03 -11.75 6.20
CA PRO A 33 0.44 -11.69 6.32
C PRO A 33 1.16 -11.95 4.99
N HIS A 34 0.62 -12.84 4.16
CA HIS A 34 1.16 -13.13 2.83
C HIS A 34 1.13 -11.91 1.91
N HIS A 35 0.01 -11.17 1.84
CA HIS A 35 -0.09 -9.96 1.01
C HIS A 35 0.90 -8.88 1.47
N LEU A 36 1.09 -8.71 2.78
CA LEU A 36 2.08 -7.76 3.31
C LEU A 36 3.50 -8.14 2.90
N LYS A 37 3.84 -9.43 2.96
CA LYS A 37 5.14 -9.93 2.50
C LYS A 37 5.35 -9.66 1.02
N MET A 38 4.36 -9.96 0.19
CA MET A 38 4.42 -9.68 -1.25
C MET A 38 4.72 -8.19 -1.54
N ILE A 39 4.07 -7.27 -0.82
CA ILE A 39 4.29 -5.82 -0.98
C ILE A 39 5.72 -5.43 -0.55
N VAL A 40 6.22 -5.95 0.57
CA VAL A 40 7.59 -5.67 1.07
C VAL A 40 8.66 -6.10 0.07
N GLU A 41 8.49 -7.29 -0.49
CA GLU A 41 9.42 -7.90 -1.44
C GLU A 41 9.33 -7.26 -2.83
N SER A 42 8.24 -6.55 -3.13
CA SER A 42 8.05 -5.89 -4.42
C SER A 42 8.94 -4.64 -4.57
N PRO A 43 9.70 -4.52 -5.67
CA PRO A 43 10.33 -3.25 -6.05
C PRO A 43 9.29 -2.21 -6.51
N ALA A 44 8.18 -2.65 -7.12
CA ALA A 44 7.12 -1.80 -7.66
C ALA A 44 6.39 -0.96 -6.59
N CYS A 45 6.55 -1.31 -5.32
CA CYS A 45 6.08 -0.49 -4.19
C CYS A 45 6.67 0.94 -4.22
N GLN A 46 7.84 1.14 -4.86
CA GLN A 46 8.45 2.47 -5.02
C GLN A 46 7.92 3.25 -6.23
N GLU A 47 7.22 2.57 -7.13
CA GLU A 47 6.69 3.15 -8.38
C GLU A 47 5.23 3.60 -8.22
N HIS A 48 4.57 3.20 -7.13
CA HIS A 48 3.18 3.51 -6.85
C HIS A 48 3.07 4.45 -5.66
N ASP A 49 2.14 5.40 -5.76
CA ASP A 49 1.76 6.29 -4.69
C ASP A 49 0.82 5.59 -3.70
N LEU A 50 1.34 5.34 -2.50
CA LEU A 50 0.64 4.64 -1.43
C LEU A 50 0.31 5.56 -0.23
N SER A 51 0.49 6.88 -0.37
CA SER A 51 0.34 7.81 0.77
C SER A 51 -1.10 7.91 1.30
N SER A 52 -2.09 7.50 0.50
CA SER A 52 -3.50 7.48 0.91
C SER A 52 -3.75 6.49 2.05
N LEU A 53 -2.91 5.47 2.21
CA LEU A 53 -3.05 4.45 3.25
C LEU A 53 -2.84 5.07 4.64
N LYS A 54 -3.91 5.08 5.44
CA LYS A 54 -3.91 5.54 6.83
C LYS A 54 -3.87 4.38 7.81
N LEU A 55 -4.50 3.27 7.44
CA LEU A 55 -4.56 2.06 8.25
C LEU A 55 -4.40 0.83 7.36
N VAL A 56 -3.49 -0.06 7.76
CA VAL A 56 -3.33 -1.38 7.17
C VAL A 56 -3.51 -2.41 8.26
N THR A 57 -4.47 -3.33 8.08
CA THR A 57 -4.72 -4.41 9.02
C THR A 57 -4.26 -5.74 8.42
N SER A 58 -3.70 -6.60 9.28
CA SER A 58 -3.34 -7.98 8.95
C SER A 58 -4.30 -8.94 9.64
N ALA A 59 -4.91 -9.85 8.89
CA ALA A 59 -5.87 -10.83 9.42
C ALA A 59 -5.67 -12.22 8.80
N GLY A 60 -6.27 -13.24 9.41
CA GLY A 60 -6.30 -14.61 8.91
C GLY A 60 -5.09 -15.49 9.25
N ALA A 61 -3.99 -14.92 9.75
CA ALA A 61 -2.84 -15.64 10.28
C ALA A 61 -1.96 -14.74 11.16
N SER A 62 -1.00 -15.34 11.88
CA SER A 62 -0.02 -14.63 12.70
C SER A 62 0.95 -13.82 11.85
N LEU A 63 1.30 -12.62 12.32
CA LEU A 63 2.32 -11.75 11.74
C LEU A 63 3.39 -11.47 12.79
N SER A 64 4.66 -11.71 12.46
CA SER A 64 5.76 -11.43 13.38
C SER A 64 6.02 -9.93 13.52
N GLU A 65 6.56 -9.52 14.67
CA GLU A 65 6.94 -8.12 14.89
C GLU A 65 7.96 -7.61 13.85
N TYR A 66 8.88 -8.49 13.44
CA TYR A 66 9.83 -8.21 12.36
C TYR A 66 9.10 -7.93 11.03
N GLY A 67 8.09 -8.74 10.70
CA GLY A 67 7.24 -8.53 9.52
C GLY A 67 6.49 -7.19 9.56
N VAL A 68 5.93 -6.83 10.72
CA VAL A 68 5.28 -5.52 10.92
C VAL A 68 6.27 -4.38 10.70
N LYS A 69 7.47 -4.45 11.30
CA LYS A 69 8.50 -3.42 11.21
C LYS A 69 8.99 -3.24 9.77
N ASN A 70 9.26 -4.32 9.06
CA ASN A 70 9.69 -4.27 7.66
C ASN A 70 8.63 -3.64 6.75
N PHE A 71 7.36 -4.00 6.96
CA PHE A 71 6.25 -3.41 6.20
C PHE A 71 6.13 -1.89 6.44
N LYS A 72 6.17 -1.46 7.71
CA LYS A 72 6.14 -0.03 8.06
C LYS A 72 7.30 0.75 7.43
N ASN A 73 8.52 0.20 7.50
CA ASN A 73 9.70 0.83 6.91
C ASN A 73 9.57 0.97 5.39
N LYS A 74 9.08 -0.08 4.71
CA LYS A 74 8.87 -0.06 3.25
C LYS A 74 7.85 1.02 2.85
N LEU A 75 6.72 1.13 3.55
CA LEU A 75 5.71 2.15 3.27
C LEU A 75 6.21 3.57 3.53
N ALA A 76 6.98 3.78 4.60
CA ALA A 76 7.57 5.10 4.90
C ALA A 76 8.50 5.56 3.76
N ILE A 77 9.28 4.64 3.17
CA ILE A 77 10.16 4.94 2.05
C ILE A 77 9.36 5.28 0.77
N GLY A 78 8.26 4.55 0.50
CA GLY A 78 7.39 4.82 -0.65
C GLY A 78 6.67 6.17 -0.57
N SER A 79 6.28 6.60 0.64
CA SER A 79 5.54 7.85 0.85
C SER A 79 6.42 9.13 0.76
N ASN A 80 7.71 9.04 1.12
CA ASN A 80 8.57 10.22 1.32
C ASN A 80 9.18 10.82 0.02
N ARG A 81 9.12 10.14 -1.14
CA ARG A 81 9.69 10.67 -2.39
C ARG A 81 8.87 11.77 -3.06
N ARG A 82 7.67 12.07 -2.58
CA ARG A 82 6.92 13.27 -3.00
C ARG A 82 7.57 14.58 -2.56
N ALA A 83 8.52 14.58 -1.63
CA ALA A 83 9.30 15.77 -1.31
C ALA A 83 10.35 16.12 -2.40
N ALA A 84 10.57 15.27 -3.41
CA ALA A 84 11.70 15.39 -4.34
C ALA A 84 11.34 15.41 -5.84
N GLN A 85 10.06 15.48 -6.22
CA GLN A 85 9.68 15.73 -7.62
C GLN A 85 9.25 17.19 -7.79
N PRO A 86 10.10 18.06 -8.39
CA PRO A 86 9.70 19.42 -8.73
C PRO A 86 8.61 19.36 -9.81
N GLY A 87 7.59 20.21 -9.66
CA GLY A 87 6.46 20.28 -10.58
C GLY A 87 6.91 20.43 -12.03
N LEU A 88 6.25 19.68 -12.92
CA LEU A 88 6.34 19.91 -14.36
C LEU A 88 5.77 21.31 -14.66
N PRO A 89 6.39 22.12 -15.52
CA PRO A 89 5.86 23.42 -15.88
C PRO A 89 4.55 23.28 -16.67
N ASP A 90 3.60 24.15 -16.34
CA ASP A 90 2.36 24.34 -17.11
C ASP A 90 2.73 24.70 -18.57
N VAL A 91 2.29 23.86 -19.51
CA VAL A 91 2.29 24.16 -20.95
C VAL A 91 0.97 24.77 -21.37
#